data_AF-A0A3N5TI29-F1
#
_entry.id   AF-A0A3N5TI29-F1
#
_cell.length_a   1.000
_cell.length_b   1.000
_cell.length_c   1.000
_cell.angle_alpha   90.00
_cell.angle_beta   90.00
_cell.angle_gamma   90.00
#
_symmetry.space_group_name_H-M   'P 1'
#
loop_
_entity.id
_entity.type
_entity.pdbx_description
1 polymer ?
#
loop_
_entity_poly.entity_id
_entity_poly.type
_entity_poly.pdbx_seq_one_letter_code
_entity_poly.pdbx_strand_id
1 'polypeptide(L)' 'TALCYFDGFRTEKLPANLLQAQRDYFGAHTYERLDKPRGQFFHTNWTGRGGNTAASQYVV' A
#
# COMPACT_ATOMS: atom_id res chain seq x y z
N THR A 1 15.82 21.34 1.39
CA THR A 1 15.90 19.89 1.09
C THR A 1 16.62 19.04 2.13
N ALA A 2 17.52 19.54 2.99
CA ALA A 2 18.05 18.73 4.10
C ALA A 2 17.05 18.49 5.24
N LEU A 3 16.33 19.54 5.66
CA LEU A 3 15.38 19.48 6.78
C LEU A 3 14.23 18.47 6.53
N CYS A 4 13.57 18.56 5.37
CA CYS A 4 12.48 17.64 5.01
C CYS A 4 12.93 16.17 4.99
N TYR A 5 14.18 15.91 4.55
CA TYR A 5 14.74 14.56 4.57
C TYR A 5 14.97 14.08 5.99
N PHE A 6 15.60 14.91 6.85
CA PHE A 6 15.85 14.55 8.25
C PHE A 6 14.54 14.31 9.01
N ASP A 7 13.54 15.18 8.81
CA ASP A 7 12.21 15.02 9.39
C ASP A 7 11.53 13.74 8.90
N GLY A 8 11.65 13.42 7.61
CA GLY A 8 11.15 12.17 7.05
C GLY A 8 11.85 10.94 7.64
N PHE A 9 13.18 10.99 7.73
CA PHE A 9 14.01 9.88 8.21
C PHE A 9 13.74 9.52 9.67
N ARG A 10 13.54 10.51 10.54
CA ARG A 10 13.26 10.29 11.96
C ARG A 10 11.79 10.01 12.27
N THR A 11 10.91 10.03 11.27
CA THR A 11 9.47 9.80 11.46
C THR A 11 9.16 8.32 11.33
N GLU A 12 8.75 7.69 12.43
CA GLU A 12 8.39 6.26 12.47
C GLU A 12 7.27 5.90 11.47
N LYS A 13 6.28 6.79 11.29
CA LYS A 13 5.11 6.57 10.44
C LYS A 13 4.92 7.72 9.46
N LEU A 14 5.40 7.51 8.22
CA LEU A 14 5.22 8.45 7.12
C LEU A 14 3.86 8.27 6.42
N PRO A 15 3.36 9.30 5.72
CA PRO A 15 2.10 9.22 4.95
C PRO A 15 2.16 8.30 3.71
N ALA A 16 3.22 7.50 3.57
CA ALA A 16 3.36 6.51 2.49
C ALA A 16 2.26 5.42 2.52
N ASN A 17 1.58 5.24 3.66
CA ASN A 17 0.40 4.38 3.77
C ASN A 17 -0.75 4.84 2.86
N LEU A 18 -0.96 6.15 2.70
CA LEU A 18 -1.98 6.68 1.79
C LEU A 18 -1.63 6.37 0.34
N LEU A 19 -0.35 6.45 -0.02
CA LEU A 19 0.11 6.06 -1.35
C LEU A 19 -0.14 4.57 -1.63
N GLN A 20 0.11 3.70 -0.65
CA GLN A 20 -0.22 2.28 -0.80
C GLN A 20 -1.74 2.06 -0.96
N ALA A 21 -2.57 2.75 -0.18
CA ALA A 21 -4.03 2.71 -0.33
C ALA A 21 -4.49 3.18 -1.71
N GLN A 22 -3.90 4.26 -2.26
CA GLN A 22 -4.21 4.75 -3.60
C GLN A 22 -3.83 3.74 -4.69
N ARG A 23 -2.64 3.13 -4.61
CA ARG A 23 -2.19 2.10 -5.56
C ARG A 23 -3.12 0.88 -5.55
N ASP A 24 -3.56 0.49 -4.36
CA ASP A 24 -4.51 -0.60 -4.21
C ASP A 24 -5.91 -0.23 -4.72
N TYR A 25 -6.36 1.00 -4.45
CA TYR A 25 -7.64 1.51 -4.93
C TYR A 25 -7.74 1.53 -6.46
N PHE A 26 -6.76 2.12 -7.13
CA PHE A 26 -6.83 2.34 -8.59
C PHE A 26 -6.32 1.16 -9.42
N GLY A 27 -5.57 0.23 -8.83
CA GLY A 27 -4.92 -0.83 -9.61
C GLY A 27 -4.69 -2.14 -8.88
N ALA A 28 -5.35 -2.35 -7.74
CA ALA A 28 -5.31 -3.61 -6.99
C ALA A 28 -3.88 -4.14 -6.73
N HIS A 29 -2.97 -3.21 -6.43
CA HIS A 29 -1.54 -3.47 -6.20
C HIS A 29 -1.23 -4.07 -4.84
N THR A 30 -2.24 -4.25 -3.97
CA THR A 30 -2.11 -4.72 -2.60
C THR A 30 -1.26 -3.83 -1.69
N TYR A 31 -1.32 -4.08 -0.39
CA TYR A 31 -0.48 -3.45 0.62
C TYR A 31 -0.26 -4.37 1.83
N GLU A 32 0.77 -4.09 2.64
CA GLU A 32 1.00 -4.79 3.92
C GLU A 32 0.29 -4.07 5.07
N ARG A 33 -0.15 -4.84 6.07
CA ARG A 33 -0.78 -4.31 7.29
C ARG A 33 0.20 -4.35 8.46
N LEU A 34 0.10 -3.36 9.35
CA LEU A 34 0.94 -3.27 10.56
C LEU A 34 0.59 -4.33 11.61
N ASP A 35 -0.63 -4.86 11.60
CA ASP A 35 -1.10 -5.88 12.54
C ASP A 35 -0.89 -7.31 12.03
N LYS A 36 -0.13 -7.48 10.94
CA LYS A 36 0.11 -8.78 10.30
C LYS A 36 1.60 -9.03 10.14
N PRO A 37 2.03 -10.32 10.10
CA PRO A 37 3.40 -10.65 9.74
C PRO A 37 3.78 -10.01 8.41
N ARG A 38 5.03 -9.52 8.33
CA ARG A 38 5.57 -8.96 7.09
C ARG A 38 5.54 -9.98 5.96
N GLY A 39 5.36 -9.50 4.73
CA GLY A 39 5.22 -10.31 3.53
C GLY A 39 3.79 -10.80 3.28
N GLN A 40 2.82 -10.47 4.14
CA GLN A 40 1.40 -10.68 3.86
C GLN A 40 0.80 -9.46 3.15
N PHE A 41 0.27 -9.69 1.96
CA PHE A 41 -0.30 -8.66 1.10
C PHE A 41 -1.82 -8.76 1.07
N PHE A 42 -2.49 -7.60 1.13
CA PHE A 42 -3.94 -7.48 1.19
C PHE A 42 -4.42 -6.58 0.05
N HIS A 43 -5.46 -7.01 -0.65
CA HIS A 43 -6.26 -6.14 -1.52
C HIS A 43 -7.56 -5.79 -0.80
N THR A 44 -7.96 -4.52 -0.85
CA THR A 44 -9.24 -4.05 -0.31
C THR A 44 -10.18 -3.69 -1.46
N ASN A 45 -11.42 -4.18 -1.43
CA ASN A 45 -12.46 -3.71 -2.33
C ASN A 45 -13.00 -2.35 -1.85
N TRP A 46 -12.31 -1.27 -2.24
CA TRP A 46 -12.59 0.09 -1.76
C TRP A 46 -13.92 0.67 -2.25
N THR A 47 -14.41 0.24 -3.41
CA THR A 47 -15.64 0.78 -4.03
C THR A 47 -16.89 -0.01 -3.64
N GLY A 48 -16.73 -1.19 -3.03
CA GLY A 48 -17.81 -2.13 -2.74
C GLY A 48 -18.44 -2.76 -4.00
N ARG A 49 -17.91 -2.45 -5.19
CA ARG A 49 -18.47 -2.87 -6.49
C ARG A 49 -17.45 -3.60 -7.37
N GLY A 50 -16.16 -3.59 -7.02
CA GLY A 50 -15.06 -4.07 -7.87
C GLY A 50 -14.71 -5.57 -7.78
N GLY A 51 -15.43 -6.37 -6.99
CA GLY A 51 -15.10 -7.78 -6.75
C GLY A 51 -13.78 -7.99 -5.98
N ASN A 52 -13.31 -9.23 -5.91
CA ASN A 52 -12.03 -9.62 -5.25
C ASN A 52 -10.83 -9.58 -6.22
N THR A 53 -10.86 -8.68 -7.20
CA THR A 53 -9.88 -8.66 -8.30
C THR A 53 -8.56 -8.07 -7.82
N ALA A 54 -7.48 -8.85 -7.82
CA ALA A 54 -6.11 -8.39 -7.55
C ALA A 54 -5.28 -8.39 -8.84
N ALA A 55 -4.37 -7.43 -9.00
CA ALA A 55 -3.43 -7.45 -10.13
C ALA A 55 -2.48 -8.64 -9.95
N SER A 56 -2.56 -9.64 -10.85
CA SER A 56 -1.65 -10.78 -10.84
C SER A 56 -0.39 -10.48 -11.65
N GLN A 57 0.71 -11.16 -11.31
CA GLN A 57 1.88 -11.18 -12.17
C GLN A 57 1.61 -12.12 -13.36
N TYR A 58 2.03 -11.71 -14.55
CA TYR A 58 2.03 -12.61 -15.72
C TYR A 58 3.02 -13.73 -15.47
N VAL A 59 2.55 -14.97 -15.51
CA VAL A 59 3.42 -16.15 -15.52
C VAL A 59 3.81 -16.37 -16.99
N VAL A 60 5.10 -16.21 -17.29
CA VAL A 60 5.69 -16.64 -18.57
C VAL A 60 6.07 -18.12 -18.45
#